data_AF-A0AAA9TMA2-F1
#
_entry.id   AF-A0AAA9TMA2-F1
#
_cell.length_a   1.000
_cell.length_b   1.000
_cell.length_c   1.000
_cell.angle_alpha   90.00
_cell.angle_beta   90.00
_cell.angle_gamma   90.00
#
_symmetry.space_group_name_H-M   'P 1'
#
loop_
_entity.id
_entity.type
_entity.pdbx_description
1 polymer ?
#
loop_
_entity_poly.entity_id
_entity_poly.type
_entity_poly.pdbx_seq_one_letter_code
_entity_poly.pdbx_strand_id
1 'polypeptide(L)'
;MAEREEELKSLLMKVKEENEKVGLKLNFQKTKIMASGPITKWQIHGGTMKIVRGFIFGGASQITADGDCSHEIKRCLLLGRKAMTNLDSILKSRVITLPTKVLLVKAMVFPVVMYGCESWTTNKAER
;
A
#
# COMPACT_ATOMS: atom_id res chain seq x y z
N MET A 1 -6.63 6.82 -11.57
CA MET A 1 -5.46 6.54 -12.43
C MET A 1 -5.72 7.21 -13.77
N ALA A 2 -4.68 7.51 -14.54
CA ALA A 2 -4.80 8.10 -15.87
C ALA A 2 -4.04 7.22 -16.85
N GLU A 3 -4.53 7.08 -18.06
CA GLU A 3 -3.90 6.25 -19.09
C GLU A 3 -2.75 6.99 -19.77
N ARG A 4 -2.83 8.32 -19.81
CA ARG A 4 -1.88 9.19 -20.50
C ARG A 4 -1.27 10.23 -19.57
N GLU A 5 -0.06 10.65 -19.90
CA GLU A 5 0.66 11.68 -19.16
C GLU A 5 -0.10 13.02 -19.17
N GLU A 6 -0.66 13.41 -20.32
CA GLU A 6 -1.43 14.65 -20.47
C GLU A 6 -2.69 14.64 -19.61
N GLU A 7 -3.36 13.49 -19.54
CA GLU A 7 -4.55 13.30 -18.72
C GLU A 7 -4.19 13.46 -17.23
N LEU A 8 -3.10 12.81 -16.77
CA LEU A 8 -2.64 12.94 -15.39
C LEU A 8 -2.26 14.38 -15.05
N LYS A 9 -1.60 15.11 -15.97
CA LYS A 9 -1.28 16.53 -15.81
C LYS A 9 -2.55 17.37 -15.65
N SER A 10 -3.55 17.13 -16.49
CA SER A 10 -4.83 17.86 -16.42
C SER A 10 -5.57 17.60 -15.11
N LEU A 11 -5.59 16.36 -14.63
CA LEU A 11 -6.21 15.98 -13.36
C LEU A 11 -5.52 16.65 -12.18
N LEU A 12 -4.18 16.66 -12.17
CA LEU A 12 -3.44 17.28 -11.08
C LEU A 12 -3.63 18.80 -11.04
N MET A 13 -3.75 19.45 -12.20
CA MET A 13 -4.06 20.88 -12.29
C MET A 13 -5.45 21.19 -11.74
N LYS A 14 -6.47 20.43 -12.12
CA LYS A 14 -7.82 20.57 -11.56
C LYS A 14 -7.84 20.39 -10.05
N VAL A 15 -7.18 19.34 -9.53
CA VAL A 15 -7.08 19.10 -8.08
C VAL A 15 -6.39 20.28 -7.38
N LYS A 16 -5.35 20.86 -7.97
CA LYS A 16 -4.68 22.03 -7.41
C LYS A 16 -5.63 23.23 -7.35
N GLU A 17 -6.30 23.56 -8.45
CA GLU A 17 -7.23 24.69 -8.55
C GLU A 17 -8.41 24.56 -7.57
N GLU A 18 -9.04 23.39 -7.47
CA GLU A 18 -10.13 23.16 -6.52
C GLU A 18 -9.66 23.22 -5.06
N ASN A 19 -8.47 22.71 -4.76
CA ASN A 19 -7.89 22.82 -3.42
C ASN A 19 -7.61 24.28 -3.04
N GLU A 20 -7.11 25.10 -3.97
CA GLU A 20 -6.83 26.51 -3.72
C GLU A 20 -8.10 27.31 -3.38
N LYS A 21 -9.25 26.96 -3.95
CA LYS A 21 -10.55 27.59 -3.61
C LYS A 21 -10.96 27.38 -2.16
N VAL A 22 -10.56 26.26 -1.55
CA VAL A 22 -10.81 25.97 -0.13
C VAL A 22 -9.61 26.30 0.77
N GLY A 23 -8.63 27.06 0.25
CA GLY A 23 -7.45 27.50 1.00
C GLY A 23 -6.39 26.42 1.23
N LEU A 24 -6.46 25.30 0.51
CA LEU A 24 -5.49 24.21 0.58
C LEU A 24 -4.46 24.33 -0.55
N LYS A 25 -3.21 23.94 -0.26
CA LYS A 25 -2.12 23.94 -1.25
C LYS A 25 -1.58 22.54 -1.47
N LEU A 26 -1.37 22.18 -2.73
CA LEU A 26 -0.74 20.93 -3.11
C LEU A 26 0.74 20.90 -2.65
N ASN A 27 1.12 19.88 -1.89
CA ASN A 27 2.48 19.70 -1.43
C ASN A 27 3.30 18.90 -2.46
N PHE A 28 3.99 19.61 -3.36
CA PHE A 28 4.81 19.01 -4.41
C PHE A 28 5.94 18.08 -3.89
N GLN A 29 6.45 18.30 -2.68
CA GLN A 29 7.49 17.46 -2.10
C GLN A 29 6.95 16.11 -1.60
N LYS A 30 5.73 16.09 -1.08
CA LYS A 30 5.07 14.87 -0.61
C LYS A 30 4.39 14.10 -1.75
N THR A 31 3.91 14.81 -2.78
CA THR A 31 3.29 14.19 -3.95
C THR A 31 4.32 13.45 -4.79
N LYS A 32 4.01 12.19 -5.12
CA LYS A 32 4.85 11.30 -5.91
C LYS A 32 4.10 10.85 -7.15
N ILE A 33 4.81 10.70 -8.27
CA ILE A 33 4.29 10.12 -9.51
C ILE A 33 4.79 8.69 -9.65
N MET A 34 3.91 7.78 -10.01
CA MET A 34 4.21 6.38 -10.31
C MET A 34 3.53 6.02 -11.63
N ALA A 35 4.22 5.27 -12.47
CA ALA A 35 3.70 4.72 -13.72
C ALA A 35 4.32 3.35 -13.98
N SER A 36 3.61 2.48 -14.69
CA SER A 36 4.16 1.18 -15.08
C SER A 36 5.13 1.27 -16.28
N GLY A 37 5.11 2.39 -17.01
CA GLY A 37 6.03 2.68 -18.11
C GLY A 37 7.19 3.61 -17.72
N PRO A 38 8.19 3.79 -18.59
CA PRO A 38 9.31 4.67 -18.33
C PRO A 38 8.86 6.13 -18.24
N ILE A 39 9.12 6.78 -17.11
CA ILE A 39 8.98 8.23 -16.95
C ILE A 39 10.35 8.79 -16.57
N THR A 40 10.85 9.72 -17.36
CA THR A 40 12.19 10.31 -17.19
C THR A 40 12.16 11.65 -16.46
N LYS A 41 11.15 12.51 -16.70
CA LYS A 41 11.03 13.82 -16.04
C LYS A 41 9.56 14.23 -15.91
N TRP A 42 9.20 14.77 -14.75
CA TRP A 42 7.87 15.31 -14.50
C TRP A 42 7.95 16.67 -13.80
N GLN A 43 7.44 17.71 -14.45
CA GLN A 43 7.44 19.08 -13.94
C GLN A 43 6.07 19.72 -14.16
N ILE A 44 5.58 20.41 -13.14
CA ILE A 44 4.36 21.21 -13.20
C ILE A 44 4.68 22.57 -12.59
N HIS A 45 4.53 23.65 -13.38
CA HIS A 45 4.78 25.04 -12.95
C HIS A 45 6.16 25.26 -12.30
N GLY A 46 7.22 24.62 -12.82
CA GLY A 46 8.58 24.70 -12.29
C GLY A 46 8.85 23.85 -11.03
N GLY A 47 7.80 23.24 -10.44
CA GLY A 47 7.94 22.26 -9.37
C GLY A 47 8.25 20.87 -9.94
N THR A 48 9.41 20.31 -9.58
CA THR A 48 9.77 18.92 -9.92
C THR A 48 9.10 17.99 -8.92
N MET A 49 8.31 17.02 -9.40
CA MET A 49 7.71 15.99 -8.56
C MET A 49 8.61 14.75 -8.50
N LYS A 50 8.57 14.03 -7.37
CA LYS A 50 9.36 12.81 -7.21
C LYS A 50 8.69 11.65 -7.95
N ILE A 51 9.40 11.08 -8.91
CA ILE A 51 8.99 9.82 -9.56
C ILE A 51 9.44 8.67 -8.66
N VAL A 52 8.57 7.69 -8.44
CA VAL A 52 8.84 6.50 -7.62
C VAL A 52 8.46 5.23 -8.36
N ARG A 53 9.22 4.16 -8.12
CA ARG A 53 8.89 2.81 -8.60
C ARG A 53 8.02 2.00 -7.65
N GLY A 54 7.77 2.53 -6.46
CA GLY A 54 6.82 1.95 -5.52
C GLY A 54 6.37 2.97 -4.48
N PHE A 55 5.18 2.77 -3.96
CA PHE A 55 4.54 3.65 -3.00
C PHE A 55 3.79 2.86 -1.93
N ILE A 56 3.93 3.28 -0.67
CA ILE A 56 3.15 2.72 0.43
C ILE A 56 1.84 3.49 0.51
N PHE A 57 0.78 2.87 0.03
CA PHE A 57 -0.59 3.35 0.14
C PHE A 57 -1.20 2.91 1.48
N GLY A 58 -1.94 3.81 2.13
CA GLY A 58 -2.64 3.51 3.40
C GLY A 58 -1.75 3.12 4.58
N GLY A 59 -0.42 3.25 4.48
CA GLY A 59 0.52 2.91 5.55
C GLY A 59 0.95 1.45 5.59
N ALA A 60 0.40 0.56 4.75
CA ALA A 60 0.91 -0.81 4.68
C ALA A 60 0.94 -1.46 3.29
N SER A 61 0.12 -1.04 2.33
CA SER A 61 0.11 -1.64 0.99
C SER A 61 1.19 -1.03 0.12
N GLN A 62 2.19 -1.82 -0.25
CA GLN A 62 3.27 -1.41 -1.12
C GLN A 62 2.90 -1.75 -2.57
N ILE A 63 2.45 -0.74 -3.30
CA ILE A 63 2.18 -0.88 -4.73
C ILE A 63 3.46 -0.59 -5.48
N THR A 64 3.89 -1.49 -6.34
CA THR A 64 5.07 -1.33 -7.20
C THR A 64 4.66 -1.10 -8.65
N ALA A 65 5.52 -0.42 -9.40
CA ALA A 65 5.28 -0.08 -10.81
C ALA A 65 5.19 -1.31 -11.74
N ASP A 66 5.88 -2.39 -11.39
CA ASP A 66 5.84 -3.69 -12.07
C ASP A 66 4.65 -4.56 -11.63
N GLY A 67 3.91 -4.13 -10.61
CA GLY A 67 2.79 -4.87 -10.05
C GLY A 67 3.19 -6.12 -9.27
N ASP A 68 4.45 -6.27 -8.85
CA ASP A 68 4.87 -7.38 -8.00
C ASP A 68 4.44 -7.19 -6.53
N CYS A 69 3.48 -7.98 -6.08
CA CYS A 69 3.05 -8.02 -4.68
C CYS A 69 3.88 -8.97 -3.80
N SER A 70 4.85 -9.71 -4.36
CA SER A 70 5.60 -10.75 -3.62
C SER A 70 6.36 -10.17 -2.41
N HIS A 71 6.90 -8.96 -2.54
CA HIS A 71 7.59 -8.26 -1.47
C HIS A 71 6.65 -7.89 -0.31
N GLU A 72 5.44 -7.42 -0.62
CA GLU A 72 4.43 -7.08 0.38
C GLU A 72 3.92 -8.34 1.09
N ILE A 73 3.58 -9.38 0.32
CA ILE A 73 3.12 -10.66 0.87
C ILE A 73 4.18 -11.22 1.83
N LYS A 74 5.46 -11.25 1.43
CA LYS A 74 6.56 -11.68 2.30
C LYS A 74 6.62 -10.85 3.59
N ARG A 75 6.46 -9.53 3.50
CA ARG A 75 6.45 -8.63 4.67
C ARG A 75 5.27 -8.95 5.60
N CYS A 76 4.05 -9.09 5.08
CA CYS A 76 2.87 -9.42 5.87
C CYS A 76 3.00 -10.78 6.56
N LEU A 77 3.58 -11.78 5.89
CA LEU A 77 3.88 -13.09 6.48
C LEU A 77 4.89 -13.01 7.62
N LEU A 78 5.94 -12.19 7.49
CA LEU A 78 6.91 -11.96 8.56
C LEU A 78 6.28 -11.27 9.77
N LEU A 79 5.40 -10.30 9.54
CA LEU A 79 4.63 -9.64 10.60
C LEU A 79 3.65 -10.60 11.27
N GLY A 80 2.95 -11.43 10.50
CA GLY A 80 2.08 -12.50 11.02
C GLY A 80 2.85 -13.50 11.87
N ARG A 81 4.05 -13.92 11.44
CA ARG A 81 4.93 -14.77 12.26
C ARG A 81 5.28 -14.10 13.58
N LYS A 82 5.61 -12.81 13.58
CA LYS A 82 5.88 -12.06 14.82
C LYS A 82 4.66 -11.99 15.73
N ALA A 83 3.47 -11.76 15.17
CA ALA A 83 2.22 -11.77 15.93
C ALA A 83 1.96 -13.14 16.56
N MET A 84 2.21 -14.24 15.83
CA MET A 84 2.13 -15.61 16.36
C MET A 84 3.10 -15.83 17.52
N THR A 85 4.36 -15.41 17.40
CA THR A 85 5.35 -15.57 18.48
C THR A 85 4.99 -14.76 19.73
N ASN A 86 4.33 -13.61 19.58
CA ASN A 86 3.84 -12.83 20.72
C ASN A 86 2.71 -13.55 21.47
N LEU A 87 1.98 -14.45 20.82
CA LEU A 87 0.91 -15.26 21.40
C LEU A 87 1.39 -16.64 21.89
N ASP A 88 2.68 -16.96 21.78
CA ASP A 88 3.22 -18.31 21.99
C ASP A 88 2.85 -18.91 23.37
N SER A 89 2.98 -18.13 24.44
CA SER A 89 2.63 -18.57 25.80
C SER A 89 1.14 -18.89 25.97
N ILE A 90 0.27 -18.09 25.35
CA ILE A 90 -1.19 -18.27 25.35
C ILE A 90 -1.56 -19.52 24.55
N LEU A 91 -0.97 -19.68 23.36
CA LEU A 91 -1.24 -20.82 22.48
C LEU A 91 -0.75 -22.14 23.09
N LYS A 92 0.34 -22.12 23.86
CA LYS A 92 0.88 -23.28 24.59
C LYS A 92 0.18 -23.59 25.92
N SER A 93 -0.57 -22.64 26.49
CA SER A 93 -1.26 -22.83 27.77
C SER A 93 -2.30 -23.95 27.72
N ARG A 94 -2.25 -24.91 28.66
CA ARG A 94 -3.26 -25.98 28.78
C ARG A 94 -4.58 -25.50 29.39
N VAL A 95 -4.56 -24.37 30.10
CA VAL A 95 -5.73 -23.80 30.79
C VAL A 95 -6.70 -23.17 29.78
N ILE A 96 -6.17 -22.66 28.67
CA ILE A 96 -6.97 -21.96 27.66
C ILE A 96 -7.53 -22.97 26.67
N THR A 97 -8.85 -22.90 26.46
CA THR A 97 -9.56 -23.80 25.54
C THR A 97 -9.18 -23.54 24.09
N LEU A 98 -9.20 -24.59 23.26
CA LEU A 98 -8.89 -24.49 21.83
C LEU A 98 -9.78 -23.49 21.07
N PRO A 99 -11.11 -23.42 21.29
CA PRO A 99 -11.96 -22.44 20.59
C PRO A 99 -11.51 -20.99 20.84
N THR A 100 -11.11 -20.67 22.08
CA THR A 100 -10.62 -19.33 22.44
C THR A 100 -9.30 -19.01 21.73
N LYS A 101 -8.37 -19.96 21.67
CA LYS A 101 -7.11 -19.80 20.95
C LYS A 101 -7.33 -19.54 19.46
N VAL A 102 -8.26 -20.27 18.83
CA VAL A 102 -8.63 -20.05 17.43
C VAL A 102 -9.20 -18.65 17.23
N LEU A 103 -10.07 -18.18 18.14
CA LEU A 103 -10.61 -16.82 18.08
C LEU A 103 -9.51 -15.76 18.19
N LEU A 104 -8.55 -15.95 19.11
CA LEU A 104 -7.41 -15.03 19.25
C LEU A 104 -6.56 -14.96 17.99
N VAL A 105 -6.22 -16.10 17.38
CA VAL A 105 -5.45 -16.11 16.13
C VAL A 105 -6.24 -15.41 15.01
N LYS A 106 -7.53 -15.70 14.88
CA LYS A 106 -8.40 -15.03 13.88
C LYS A 106 -8.52 -13.52 14.12
N ALA A 107 -8.54 -13.07 15.36
CA ALA A 107 -8.70 -11.66 15.69
C ALA A 107 -7.39 -10.86 15.61
N MET A 108 -6.25 -11.49 15.91
CA MET A 108 -4.98 -10.77 16.10
C MET A 108 -3.93 -11.06 15.04
N VAL A 109 -3.99 -12.22 14.37
CA VAL A 109 -2.97 -12.64 13.40
C VAL A 109 -3.48 -12.52 11.98
N PHE A 110 -4.72 -12.95 11.72
CA PHE A 110 -5.29 -12.90 10.37
C PHE A 110 -5.36 -11.48 9.81
N PRO A 111 -5.79 -10.45 10.57
CA PRO A 111 -5.77 -9.07 10.08
C PRO A 111 -4.37 -8.60 9.72
N VAL A 112 -3.33 -9.03 10.45
CA VAL A 112 -1.93 -8.63 10.16
C VAL A 112 -1.45 -9.23 8.83
N VAL A 113 -1.85 -10.46 8.53
CA VAL A 113 -1.44 -11.15 7.28
C VAL A 113 -2.26 -10.68 6.08
N MET A 114 -3.55 -10.42 6.29
CA MET A 114 -4.49 -10.08 5.23
C MET A 114 -4.58 -8.58 4.95
N TYR A 115 -3.98 -7.73 5.79
CA TYR A 115 -4.06 -6.29 5.57
C TYR A 115 -3.41 -5.92 4.23
N GLY A 116 -4.16 -5.19 3.39
CA GLY A 116 -3.69 -4.75 2.08
C GLY A 116 -3.85 -5.78 0.97
N CYS A 117 -4.45 -6.96 1.24
CA CYS A 117 -4.63 -7.99 0.22
C CYS A 117 -5.51 -7.56 -0.95
N GLU A 118 -6.39 -6.56 -0.74
CA GLU A 118 -7.17 -5.93 -1.81
C GLU A 118 -6.31 -5.21 -2.85
N SER A 119 -5.07 -4.87 -2.52
CA SER A 119 -4.11 -4.23 -3.42
C SER A 119 -3.17 -5.24 -4.09
N TRP A 120 -3.27 -6.53 -3.78
CA TRP A 120 -2.41 -7.55 -4.37
C TRP A 120 -2.89 -7.92 -5.77
N THR A 121 -1.95 -8.01 -6.70
CA THR A 121 -2.17 -8.40 -8.09
C THR A 121 -2.26 -9.92 -8.20
N THR A 122 -3.23 -10.44 -8.94
CA THR A 122 -3.25 -11.84 -9.33
C THR A 122 -2.12 -12.10 -10.32
N ASN A 123 -1.32 -13.14 -10.11
CA ASN A 123 -0.24 -13.45 -11.03
C ASN A 123 -0.81 -13.84 -12.40
N LYS A 124 -0.07 -13.59 -13.49
CA LYS A 124 -0.44 -14.10 -14.82
C LYS A 124 -0.60 -15.62 -14.88
N ALA A 125 0.04 -16.35 -13.96
CA ALA A 125 -0.09 -17.81 -13.84
C ALA A 125 -1.42 -18.26 -13.20
N GLU A 126 -2.17 -17.34 -12.59
CA GLU A 126 -3.42 -17.60 -11.85
C GLU A 126 -4.66 -17.11 -12.64
N ARG A 127 -4.47 -16.66 -13.88
CA ARG A 127 -5.52 -16.20 -14.81
C ARG A 127 -5.64 -17.15 -15.99
#